data_AF-A0A945JUQ2-F1
#
_entry.id   AF-A0A945JUQ2-F1
#
_cell.length_a   1.000
_cell.length_b   1.000
_cell.length_c   1.000
_cell.angle_alpha   90.00
_cell.angle_beta   90.00
_cell.angle_gamma   90.00
#
_symmetry.space_group_name_H-M   'P 1'
#
loop_
_entity.id
_entity.type
_entity.pdbx_description
1 polymer ?
#
loop_
_entity_poly.entity_id
_entity_poly.type
_entity_poly.pdbx_seq_one_letter_code
_entity_poly.pdbx_strand_id
1 'polypeptide(L)'
;MRRFHGGDAPDLDSAYHATGDTRPNSGLREGDIDHEEVNDVLRSCDMSVVFGQQTRLRNGKMLPDRRLPRFHAGHDKVKFFYGAIRQLPDYYVDALLEHNISVTLVRGPDLLVYHHPREHQAFHVGRTRRTLYLPESVLHKAWEMGYDYWALTEVLVQESWPLMDYLLIYEFVRRVQEHFKTHLTLGYSFVRDTLRGFNFHRLDEEERKDDEFRIFLRYYHDAFYELTPQIVNADPFDVTDTIYDESRERFWGSTKLHDIASTYRFPAYFHIDRDIVHGAAFENARKLAMSLDPVSIDDILHDLWDEARFKYSRSLKTEELLERLVLLGADGISAFVRAVADERTHGYEYITTNRYDGYDIFGGFRRLLQSYSSSEAADVPGTLGFGFSRLYDGYLWSARRKLLDVFVSRSSQMQAENAYLVRGMLHRVIEIAMHPSRAPEFKATVDATTNPASLVEMGKDLLRAEPEQSEADCLCEILARLDRHDLYHTRFLEQYRQLSGQPDVILRENIRPEVERLAAFLPDKPFPSTSDPQGYLARHREFLQLRQQAPDSKRLFELLAALFIRLDKSANYEDLVDKTRALGVYGREQLAMIAADDQVFAEDDRARIRTRAQQLLVEMDTAEVDAGK
;
A
#
# COMPACT_ATOMS: atom_id res chain seq x y z
N MET A 1 49.82 46.84 15.02
CA MET A 1 50.67 45.64 14.90
C MET A 1 51.30 45.29 16.25
N ARG A 2 50.73 44.32 16.98
CA ARG A 2 51.40 43.51 18.00
C ARG A 2 50.73 42.13 17.96
N ARG A 3 51.54 41.10 17.71
CA ARG A 3 51.15 39.68 17.73
C ARG A 3 50.83 39.27 19.17
N PHE A 4 49.70 38.61 19.37
CA PHE A 4 49.51 37.70 20.50
C PHE A 4 49.52 36.27 19.96
N HIS A 5 50.45 35.47 20.48
CA HIS A 5 50.58 34.05 20.20
C HIS A 5 49.43 33.29 20.85
N GLY A 6 48.89 32.31 20.12
CA GLY A 6 47.88 31.38 20.61
C GLY A 6 48.43 30.57 21.78
N GLY A 7 47.67 30.60 22.88
CA GLY A 7 47.62 29.47 23.81
C GLY A 7 46.64 28.46 23.24
N ASP A 8 47.00 27.19 23.36
CA ASP A 8 46.28 26.03 22.83
C ASP A 8 44.79 26.09 23.20
N ALA A 9 43.96 26.39 22.19
CA ALA A 9 42.54 26.11 22.26
C ALA A 9 42.39 24.58 22.25
N PRO A 10 41.53 24.00 23.11
CA PRO A 10 41.23 22.58 23.02
C PRO A 10 40.76 22.25 21.60
N ASP A 11 41.23 21.12 21.10
CA ASP A 11 40.99 20.60 19.76
C ASP A 11 39.49 20.33 19.53
N LEU A 12 38.76 21.40 19.20
CA LEU A 12 37.33 21.42 18.89
C LEU A 12 37.00 20.70 17.58
N ASP A 13 38.00 20.33 16.77
CA ASP A 13 37.79 19.64 15.49
C ASP A 13 37.19 18.23 15.68
N SER A 14 37.48 17.57 16.80
CA SER A 14 36.89 16.25 17.09
C SER A 14 35.39 16.33 17.44
N ALA A 15 34.93 17.41 18.09
CA ALA A 15 33.54 17.55 18.52
C ALA A 15 32.58 17.92 17.37
N TYR A 16 33.05 18.64 16.35
CA TYR A 16 32.24 18.97 15.16
C TYR A 16 31.97 17.78 14.24
N HIS A 17 32.76 16.70 14.38
CA HIS A 17 32.64 15.45 13.64
C HIS A 17 32.10 14.28 14.50
N ALA A 18 32.02 14.43 15.83
CA ALA A 18 31.68 13.34 16.76
C ALA A 18 30.18 13.19 17.05
N THR A 19 29.33 14.12 16.61
CA THR A 19 27.88 13.87 16.63
C THR A 19 27.58 12.98 15.43
N GLY A 20 27.31 11.68 15.68
CA GLY A 20 26.70 10.81 14.68
C GLY A 20 25.58 11.57 13.97
N ASP A 21 25.49 11.40 12.66
CA ASP A 21 24.63 12.23 11.81
C ASP A 21 23.15 11.78 11.95
N THR A 22 22.58 11.93 13.15
CA THR A 22 21.21 11.53 13.51
C THR A 22 20.14 12.47 12.94
N ARG A 23 20.47 13.22 11.88
CA ARG A 23 19.55 14.18 11.27
C ARG A 23 18.50 13.43 10.45
N PRO A 24 17.27 13.98 10.34
CA PRO A 24 16.26 13.41 9.47
C PRO A 24 16.78 13.32 8.03
N ASN A 25 16.75 12.12 7.46
CA ASN A 25 17.07 11.92 6.06
C ASN A 25 16.01 12.63 5.19
N SER A 26 16.41 13.14 4.03
CA SER A 26 15.53 13.76 3.02
C SER A 26 15.98 13.41 1.61
N GLY A 27 15.12 13.60 0.62
CA GLY A 27 15.24 12.95 -0.69
C GLY A 27 14.09 11.98 -1.02
N LEU A 28 14.11 11.47 -2.24
CA LEU A 28 13.19 10.45 -2.74
C LEU A 28 13.66 9.06 -2.30
N ARG A 29 12.91 8.45 -1.38
CA ARG A 29 13.20 7.15 -0.76
C ARG A 29 11.93 6.35 -0.46
N GLU A 30 12.10 5.05 -0.32
CA GLU A 30 11.13 4.08 0.18
C GLU A 30 11.74 3.39 1.41
N GLY A 31 10.95 3.14 2.45
CA GLY A 31 11.40 2.57 3.72
C GLY A 31 12.26 3.50 4.60
N ASP A 32 12.81 2.93 5.67
CA ASP A 32 13.60 3.64 6.66
C ASP A 32 15.09 3.60 6.27
N ILE A 33 15.64 4.75 5.88
CA ILE A 33 17.05 4.86 5.50
C ILE A 33 17.71 5.95 6.32
N ASP A 34 18.83 5.58 6.95
CA ASP A 34 19.62 6.48 7.76
C ASP A 34 20.36 7.52 6.91
N HIS A 35 20.37 8.76 7.40
CA HIS A 35 21.05 9.85 6.73
C HIS A 35 22.57 9.64 6.61
N GLU A 36 23.18 9.01 7.63
CA GLU A 36 24.61 8.69 7.64
C GLU A 36 25.00 7.73 6.51
N GLU A 37 24.17 6.71 6.27
CA GLU A 37 24.40 5.71 5.23
C GLU A 37 24.47 6.35 3.84
N VAL A 38 23.52 7.23 3.53
CA VAL A 38 23.49 7.95 2.25
C VAL A 38 24.74 8.82 2.08
N ASN A 39 25.17 9.49 3.15
CA ASN A 39 26.36 10.32 3.13
C ASN A 39 27.64 9.51 2.90
N ASP A 40 27.74 8.29 3.44
CA ASP A 40 28.85 7.39 3.18
C ASP A 40 28.92 6.98 1.71
N VAL A 41 27.79 6.67 1.10
CA VAL A 41 27.75 6.37 -0.34
C VAL A 41 28.19 7.58 -1.15
N LEU A 42 27.62 8.76 -0.87
CA LEU A 42 27.98 10.00 -1.58
C LEU A 42 29.46 10.36 -1.48
N ARG A 43 30.12 10.09 -0.34
CA ARG A 43 31.57 10.30 -0.18
C ARG A 43 32.41 9.40 -1.09
N SER A 44 31.88 8.24 -1.46
CA SER A 44 32.57 7.27 -2.33
C SER A 44 32.34 7.49 -3.83
N CYS A 45 31.33 8.28 -4.20
CA CYS A 45 30.94 8.47 -5.60
C CYS A 45 31.68 9.62 -6.28
N ASP A 46 31.88 9.46 -7.59
CA ASP A 46 32.26 10.57 -8.45
C ASP A 46 31.05 11.49 -8.66
N MET A 47 31.25 12.79 -8.43
CA MET A 47 30.16 13.75 -8.48
C MET A 47 30.49 14.94 -9.38
N SER A 48 29.47 15.51 -10.02
CA SER A 48 29.63 16.67 -10.89
C SER A 48 28.43 17.60 -10.82
N VAL A 49 28.71 18.90 -10.73
CA VAL A 49 27.66 19.92 -10.62
C VAL A 49 27.06 20.20 -12.00
N VAL A 50 25.74 20.10 -12.12
CA VAL A 50 24.98 20.43 -13.35
C VAL A 50 24.17 21.72 -13.25
N PHE A 51 23.82 22.14 -12.04
CA PHE A 51 23.11 23.40 -11.79
C PHE A 51 23.66 24.10 -10.54
N GLY A 52 23.66 25.43 -10.55
CA GLY A 52 24.13 26.23 -9.43
C GLY A 52 25.62 26.04 -9.12
N GLN A 53 26.01 26.44 -7.91
CA GLN A 53 27.34 26.20 -7.35
C GLN A 53 27.18 25.51 -5.99
N GLN A 54 27.88 24.40 -5.78
CA GLN A 54 27.81 23.70 -4.51
C GLN A 54 28.39 24.56 -3.38
N THR A 55 27.62 24.72 -2.31
CA THR A 55 28.08 25.42 -1.11
C THR A 55 29.06 24.53 -0.34
N ARG A 56 30.21 25.09 0.04
CA ARG A 56 31.27 24.41 0.80
C ARG A 56 31.51 25.03 2.18
N LEU A 57 30.57 25.83 2.65
CA LEU A 57 30.66 26.54 3.93
C LEU A 57 29.62 25.99 4.91
N ARG A 58 30.07 25.62 6.11
CA ARG A 58 29.20 25.44 7.29
C ARG A 58 29.61 26.50 8.31
N ASN A 59 28.69 27.37 8.69
CA ASN A 59 28.94 28.47 9.64
C ASN A 59 30.20 29.31 9.28
N GLY A 60 30.40 29.57 7.98
CA GLY A 60 31.55 30.34 7.47
C GLY A 60 32.87 29.59 7.45
N LYS A 61 32.92 28.32 7.89
CA LYS A 61 34.10 27.45 7.78
C LYS A 61 34.02 26.57 6.53
N MET A 62 35.13 26.44 5.82
CA MET A 62 35.24 25.56 4.66
C MET A 62 35.20 24.09 5.08
N LEU A 63 34.35 23.30 4.42
CA LEU A 63 34.31 21.86 4.59
C LEU A 63 35.56 21.20 3.97
N PRO A 64 36.08 20.11 4.56
CA PRO A 64 37.37 19.50 4.21
C PRO A 64 37.39 18.73 2.87
N ASP A 65 36.37 18.88 2.05
CA ASP A 65 36.14 18.09 0.84
C ASP A 65 36.78 18.71 -0.43
N ARG A 66 36.71 17.99 -1.56
CA ARG A 66 37.23 18.49 -2.85
C ARG A 66 36.18 19.32 -3.57
N ARG A 67 36.62 20.33 -4.33
CA ARG A 67 35.74 21.07 -5.24
C ARG A 67 35.29 20.12 -6.36
N LEU A 68 33.98 20.00 -6.54
CA LEU A 68 33.43 19.16 -7.61
C LEU A 68 33.65 19.78 -9.00
N PRO A 69 33.92 18.96 -10.03
CA PRO A 69 33.92 19.41 -11.41
C PRO A 69 32.51 19.84 -11.85
N ARG A 70 32.43 20.72 -12.86
CA ARG A 70 31.17 21.06 -13.53
C ARG A 70 31.00 20.21 -14.77
N PHE A 71 29.78 19.77 -15.03
CA PHE A 71 29.49 18.97 -16.22
C PHE A 71 29.66 19.80 -17.49
N HIS A 72 30.13 19.18 -18.58
CA HIS A 72 30.29 19.87 -19.85
C HIS A 72 28.92 20.15 -20.50
N ALA A 73 28.63 21.43 -20.76
CA ALA A 73 27.36 21.91 -21.33
C ALA A 73 26.91 21.25 -22.65
N GLY A 74 27.82 20.66 -23.43
CA GLY A 74 27.50 20.01 -24.71
C GLY A 74 26.93 18.59 -24.59
N HIS A 75 26.98 17.98 -23.39
CA HIS A 75 26.57 16.59 -23.18
C HIS A 75 25.06 16.43 -23.21
N ASP A 76 24.54 15.38 -23.85
CA ASP A 76 23.08 15.23 -24.07
C ASP A 76 22.28 15.13 -22.77
N LYS A 77 22.84 14.48 -21.74
CA LYS A 77 22.27 14.48 -20.38
C LYS A 77 22.09 15.88 -19.78
N VAL A 78 23.03 16.79 -20.03
CA VAL A 78 22.93 18.18 -19.57
C VAL A 78 21.85 18.91 -20.35
N LYS A 79 21.74 18.69 -21.67
CA LYS A 79 20.65 19.24 -22.47
C LYS A 79 19.28 18.77 -21.97
N PHE A 80 19.16 17.48 -21.63
CA PHE A 80 17.93 16.91 -21.07
C PHE A 80 17.58 17.55 -19.71
N PHE A 81 18.57 17.63 -18.81
CA PHE A 81 18.40 18.30 -17.51
C PHE A 81 17.98 19.77 -17.66
N TYR A 82 18.64 20.54 -18.53
CA TYR A 82 18.23 21.93 -18.78
C TYR A 82 16.90 22.04 -19.52
N GLY A 83 16.48 21.01 -20.25
CA GLY A 83 15.12 20.88 -20.76
C GLY A 83 14.08 20.84 -19.64
N ALA A 84 14.39 20.17 -18.52
CA ALA A 84 13.56 20.15 -17.32
C ALA A 84 13.57 21.48 -16.57
N ILE A 85 14.75 22.09 -16.37
CA ILE A 85 14.85 23.43 -15.75
C ILE A 85 14.01 24.47 -16.51
N ARG A 86 13.92 24.37 -17.85
CA ARG A 86 13.09 25.27 -18.67
C ARG A 86 11.58 25.09 -18.49
N GLN A 87 11.13 24.01 -17.86
CA GLN A 87 9.72 23.83 -17.51
C GLN A 87 9.35 24.52 -16.20
N LEU A 88 10.33 24.89 -15.37
CA LEU A 88 10.09 25.63 -14.13
C LEU A 88 9.70 27.08 -14.46
N PRO A 89 8.78 27.68 -13.68
CA PRO A 89 8.53 29.12 -13.75
C PRO A 89 9.80 29.93 -13.46
N ASP A 90 9.98 31.08 -14.12
CA ASP A 90 11.17 31.93 -13.96
C ASP A 90 11.45 32.29 -12.49
N TYR A 91 10.41 32.69 -11.73
CA TYR A 91 10.54 33.01 -10.31
C TYR A 91 11.11 31.85 -9.48
N TYR A 92 10.79 30.62 -9.88
CA TYR A 92 11.22 29.42 -9.18
C TYR A 92 12.72 29.20 -9.43
N VAL A 93 13.17 29.35 -10.68
CA VAL A 93 14.59 29.25 -11.04
C VAL A 93 15.41 30.33 -10.33
N ASP A 94 14.90 31.56 -10.29
CA ASP A 94 15.52 32.66 -9.56
C ASP A 94 15.65 32.34 -8.07
N ALA A 95 14.60 31.81 -7.44
CA ALA A 95 14.64 31.42 -6.04
C ALA A 95 15.68 30.32 -5.75
N LEU A 96 15.80 29.32 -6.63
CA LEU A 96 16.85 28.30 -6.50
C LEU A 96 18.26 28.93 -6.49
N LEU A 97 18.47 29.95 -7.33
CA LEU A 97 19.75 30.66 -7.42
C LEU A 97 19.99 31.54 -6.19
N GLU A 98 18.99 32.29 -5.72
CA GLU A 98 19.08 33.15 -4.53
C GLU A 98 19.36 32.32 -3.27
N HIS A 99 18.71 31.17 -3.12
CA HIS A 99 19.01 30.23 -2.03
C HIS A 99 20.37 29.53 -2.19
N ASN A 100 21.09 29.72 -3.29
CA ASN A 100 22.34 29.04 -3.63
C ASN A 100 22.17 27.51 -3.70
N ILE A 101 21.04 27.03 -4.21
CA ILE A 101 20.78 25.62 -4.41
C ILE A 101 21.55 25.13 -5.64
N SER A 102 22.15 23.97 -5.51
CA SER A 102 22.84 23.28 -6.59
C SER A 102 22.25 21.90 -6.85
N VAL A 103 22.38 21.44 -8.10
CA VAL A 103 22.06 20.05 -8.45
C VAL A 103 23.35 19.37 -8.87
N THR A 104 23.63 18.24 -8.23
CA THR A 104 24.85 17.45 -8.42
C THR A 104 24.46 16.08 -8.95
N LEU A 105 25.03 15.72 -10.11
CA LEU A 105 24.94 14.37 -10.63
C LEU A 105 25.92 13.47 -9.89
N VAL A 106 25.42 12.33 -9.43
CA VAL A 106 26.18 11.27 -8.78
C VAL A 106 26.40 10.16 -9.79
N ARG A 107 27.68 9.89 -10.11
CA ARG A 107 28.09 8.73 -10.91
C ARG A 107 28.31 7.56 -9.99
N GLY A 108 27.66 6.45 -10.31
CA GLY A 108 27.79 5.23 -9.54
C GLY A 108 26.49 4.43 -9.60
N PRO A 109 25.93 4.05 -8.44
CA PRO A 109 24.84 3.09 -8.38
C PRO A 109 23.51 3.66 -8.93
N ASP A 110 22.63 2.76 -9.37
CA ASP A 110 21.28 3.10 -9.83
C ASP A 110 20.42 3.75 -8.74
N LEU A 111 20.72 3.40 -7.48
CA LEU A 111 20.12 3.90 -6.25
C LEU A 111 21.25 4.27 -5.31
N LEU A 112 21.16 5.41 -4.62
CA LEU A 112 22.20 5.84 -3.66
C LEU A 112 22.33 4.82 -2.53
N VAL A 113 21.21 4.35 -1.98
CA VAL A 113 21.18 3.28 -0.97
C VAL A 113 20.19 2.22 -1.42
N TYR A 114 20.55 0.95 -1.21
CA TYR A 114 19.70 -0.18 -1.58
C TYR A 114 19.85 -1.32 -0.58
N HIS A 115 18.79 -1.57 0.20
CA HIS A 115 18.67 -2.74 1.07
C HIS A 115 17.85 -3.82 0.40
N HIS A 116 16.65 -3.48 -0.08
CA HIS A 116 15.77 -4.36 -0.84
C HIS A 116 14.76 -3.53 -1.67
N PRO A 117 13.88 -4.14 -2.49
CA PRO A 117 12.96 -3.40 -3.37
C PRO A 117 12.01 -2.40 -2.71
N ARG A 118 11.82 -2.48 -1.38
CA ARG A 118 10.88 -1.64 -0.59
C ARG A 118 11.61 -0.83 0.50
N GLU A 119 12.94 -0.84 0.48
CA GLU A 119 13.80 -0.05 1.36
C GLU A 119 15.03 0.38 0.57
N HIS A 120 14.91 1.55 -0.08
CA HIS A 120 15.93 2.09 -0.98
C HIS A 120 15.80 3.62 -1.17
N GLN A 121 16.88 4.28 -1.57
CA GLN A 121 16.89 5.72 -1.80
C GLN A 121 17.56 6.07 -3.13
N ALA A 122 16.86 6.85 -3.95
CA ALA A 122 17.38 7.31 -5.23
C ALA A 122 17.90 8.75 -5.17
N PHE A 123 17.17 9.67 -4.54
CA PHE A 123 17.57 11.08 -4.48
C PHE A 123 17.92 11.45 -3.05
N HIS A 124 18.83 12.39 -2.87
CA HIS A 124 19.18 12.89 -1.55
C HIS A 124 19.25 14.41 -1.53
N VAL A 125 18.81 15.01 -0.42
CA VAL A 125 18.84 16.46 -0.19
C VAL A 125 19.85 16.79 0.92
N GLY A 126 20.98 17.36 0.53
CA GLY A 126 21.99 17.84 1.46
C GLY A 126 21.70 19.27 1.93
N ARG A 127 21.00 19.41 3.06
CA ARG A 127 20.63 20.72 3.66
C ARG A 127 21.84 21.65 3.87
N THR A 128 22.91 21.15 4.49
CA THR A 128 24.14 21.95 4.73
C THR A 128 24.82 22.40 3.44
N ARG A 129 24.81 21.57 2.40
CA ARG A 129 25.44 21.87 1.10
C ARG A 129 24.50 22.58 0.13
N ARG A 130 23.23 22.74 0.49
CA ARG A 130 22.16 23.25 -0.38
C ARG A 130 22.14 22.52 -1.72
N THR A 131 22.19 21.19 -1.66
CA THR A 131 22.43 20.34 -2.84
C THR A 131 21.37 19.26 -2.98
N LEU A 132 20.81 19.15 -4.18
CA LEU A 132 20.06 17.97 -4.62
C LEU A 132 21.03 17.01 -5.30
N TYR A 133 21.11 15.78 -4.79
CA TYR A 133 21.91 14.70 -5.37
C TYR A 133 21.02 13.81 -6.22
N LEU A 134 21.35 13.75 -7.51
CA LEU A 134 20.60 13.02 -8.53
C LEU A 134 21.52 11.95 -9.15
N PRO A 135 21.18 10.64 -9.08
CA PRO A 135 21.92 9.62 -9.79
C PRO A 135 21.91 9.84 -11.30
N GLU A 136 23.09 9.73 -11.93
CA GLU A 136 23.22 9.90 -13.39
C GLU A 136 22.47 8.80 -14.17
N SER A 137 22.33 7.63 -13.59
CA SER A 137 21.58 6.47 -14.09
C SER A 137 20.09 6.74 -14.24
N VAL A 138 19.46 7.37 -13.25
CA VAL A 138 18.02 7.75 -13.28
C VAL A 138 17.76 8.72 -14.43
N LEU A 139 18.63 9.73 -14.59
CA LEU A 139 18.55 10.69 -15.71
C LEU A 139 18.73 9.99 -17.06
N HIS A 140 19.66 9.04 -17.13
CA HIS A 140 19.92 8.27 -18.35
C HIS A 140 18.72 7.41 -18.75
N LYS A 141 18.14 6.67 -17.79
CA LYS A 141 16.98 5.81 -18.01
C LYS A 141 15.74 6.62 -18.41
N ALA A 142 15.52 7.77 -17.79
CA ALA A 142 14.44 8.70 -18.19
C ALA A 142 14.60 9.16 -19.66
N TRP A 143 15.82 9.51 -20.05
CA TRP A 143 16.12 9.90 -21.43
C TRP A 143 15.93 8.75 -22.43
N GLU A 144 16.43 7.54 -22.12
CA GLU A 144 16.29 6.35 -22.98
C GLU A 144 14.83 5.93 -23.17
N MET A 145 14.02 6.04 -22.12
CA MET A 145 12.58 5.75 -22.17
C MET A 145 11.77 6.86 -22.86
N GLY A 146 12.41 7.94 -23.29
CA GLY A 146 11.76 9.06 -23.98
C GLY A 146 10.82 9.87 -23.10
N TYR A 147 11.12 9.96 -21.80
CA TYR A 147 10.27 10.71 -20.86
C TYR A 147 10.30 12.20 -21.21
N ASP A 148 9.16 12.84 -21.00
CA ASP A 148 9.08 14.30 -21.12
C ASP A 148 9.93 14.96 -20.02
N TYR A 149 10.49 16.13 -20.32
CA TYR A 149 11.30 16.92 -19.39
C TYR A 149 10.55 17.24 -18.08
N TRP A 150 9.22 17.33 -18.16
CA TRP A 150 8.36 17.56 -17.00
C TRP A 150 8.57 16.50 -15.91
N ALA A 151 8.76 15.22 -16.26
CA ALA A 151 8.92 14.14 -15.27
C ALA A 151 10.11 14.37 -14.31
N LEU A 152 11.21 14.96 -14.81
CA LEU A 152 12.34 15.35 -13.97
C LEU A 152 12.06 16.63 -13.19
N THR A 153 11.29 17.54 -13.78
CA THR A 153 10.86 18.79 -13.15
C THR A 153 10.01 18.50 -11.91
N GLU A 154 9.15 17.48 -11.96
CA GLU A 154 8.34 17.07 -10.79
C GLU A 154 9.23 16.74 -9.59
N VAL A 155 10.26 15.92 -9.79
CA VAL A 155 11.20 15.55 -8.72
C VAL A 155 11.99 16.77 -8.24
N LEU A 156 12.40 17.65 -9.16
CA LEU A 156 13.08 18.89 -8.78
C LEU A 156 12.19 19.77 -7.89
N VAL A 157 10.90 19.93 -8.22
CA VAL A 157 9.98 20.70 -7.38
C VAL A 157 9.75 20.04 -6.03
N GLN A 158 9.50 18.72 -6.01
CA GLN A 158 9.25 17.95 -4.79
C GLN A 158 10.43 18.00 -3.81
N GLU A 159 11.66 17.99 -4.31
CA GLU A 159 12.86 17.94 -3.47
C GLU A 159 13.44 19.34 -3.18
N SER A 160 13.26 20.31 -4.08
CA SER A 160 13.80 21.66 -3.88
C SER A 160 12.88 22.60 -3.11
N TRP A 161 11.56 22.44 -3.20
CA TRP A 161 10.62 23.28 -2.45
C TRP A 161 10.81 23.14 -0.93
N PRO A 162 10.82 21.93 -0.34
CA PRO A 162 11.06 21.75 1.08
C PRO A 162 12.46 22.23 1.49
N LEU A 163 13.45 22.13 0.60
CA LEU A 163 14.79 22.66 0.83
C LEU A 163 14.81 24.20 0.88
N MET A 164 14.10 24.90 0.00
CA MET A 164 14.00 26.36 0.04
C MET A 164 13.35 26.82 1.34
N ASP A 165 12.29 26.13 1.79
CA ASP A 165 11.64 26.41 3.07
C ASP A 165 12.57 26.15 4.27
N TYR A 166 13.32 25.05 4.25
CA TYR A 166 14.36 24.80 5.26
C TYR A 166 15.38 25.94 5.32
N LEU A 167 15.84 26.40 4.15
CA LEU A 167 16.82 27.48 4.05
C LEU A 167 16.27 28.84 4.48
N LEU A 168 14.98 29.10 4.25
CA LEU A 168 14.27 30.26 4.77
C LEU A 168 14.28 30.27 6.31
N ILE A 169 13.93 29.15 6.95
CA ILE A 169 13.98 29.03 8.41
C ILE A 169 15.42 29.18 8.92
N TYR A 170 16.38 28.55 8.26
CA TYR A 170 17.79 28.63 8.62
C TYR A 170 18.33 30.06 8.62
N GLU A 171 18.08 30.85 7.56
CA GLU A 171 18.55 32.24 7.53
C GLU A 171 17.80 33.12 8.56
N PHE A 172 16.53 32.83 8.82
CA PHE A 172 15.78 33.45 9.92
C PHE A 172 16.43 33.15 11.27
N VAL A 173 16.73 31.89 11.59
CA VAL A 173 17.40 31.47 12.84
C VAL A 173 18.73 32.20 13.00
N ARG A 174 19.55 32.28 11.94
CA ARG A 174 20.82 33.03 12.00
C ARG A 174 20.61 34.50 12.32
N ARG A 175 19.58 35.12 11.74
CA ARG A 175 19.26 36.53 12.00
C ARG A 175 18.72 36.74 13.41
N VAL A 176 17.93 35.81 13.93
CA VAL A 176 17.44 35.77 15.31
C VAL A 176 18.60 35.62 16.31
N GLN A 177 19.55 34.71 16.05
CA GLN A 177 20.75 34.55 16.88
C GLN A 177 21.55 35.85 16.98
N GLU A 178 21.71 36.59 15.87
CA GLU A 178 22.35 37.91 15.89
C GLU A 178 21.53 38.94 16.68
N HIS A 179 20.21 38.93 16.53
CA HIS A 179 19.31 39.83 17.27
C HIS A 179 19.37 39.59 18.78
N PHE A 180 19.41 38.33 19.22
CA PHE A 180 19.51 37.96 20.63
C PHE A 180 20.84 38.31 21.31
N LYS A 181 21.88 38.67 20.55
CA LYS A 181 23.10 39.25 21.15
C LYS A 181 22.85 40.61 21.78
N THR A 182 21.77 41.30 21.38
CA THR A 182 21.45 42.67 21.82
C THR A 182 20.05 42.83 22.38
N HIS A 183 19.14 41.86 22.16
CA HIS A 183 17.75 41.89 22.59
C HIS A 183 17.36 40.60 23.32
N LEU A 184 16.31 40.65 24.16
CA LEU A 184 15.84 39.48 24.91
C LEU A 184 14.59 38.82 24.30
N THR A 185 13.89 39.50 23.39
CA THR A 185 12.60 39.05 22.84
C THR A 185 12.49 39.34 21.34
N LEU A 186 11.60 38.59 20.67
CA LEU A 186 11.26 38.77 19.26
C LEU A 186 9.92 39.50 19.15
N GLY A 187 9.92 40.66 18.50
CA GLY A 187 8.69 41.39 18.18
C GLY A 187 8.07 40.88 16.87
N TYR A 188 6.75 41.02 16.74
CA TYR A 188 6.03 40.56 15.55
C TYR A 188 6.58 41.12 14.23
N SER A 189 6.82 42.43 14.17
CA SER A 189 7.39 43.08 12.99
C SER A 189 8.79 42.54 12.67
N PHE A 190 9.62 42.27 13.67
CA PHE A 190 10.95 41.70 13.44
C PHE A 190 10.84 40.32 12.80
N VAL A 191 9.99 39.44 13.34
CA VAL A 191 9.81 38.07 12.82
C VAL A 191 9.30 38.11 11.38
N ARG A 192 8.18 38.82 11.16
CA ARG A 192 7.54 38.93 9.84
C ARG A 192 8.47 39.55 8.81
N ASP A 193 9.06 40.71 9.10
CA ASP A 193 9.84 41.47 8.12
C ASP A 193 11.17 40.77 7.82
N THR A 194 11.75 40.04 8.80
CA THR A 194 12.95 39.23 8.57
C THR A 194 12.64 38.02 7.68
N LEU A 195 11.59 37.27 7.97
CA LEU A 195 11.18 36.12 7.14
C LEU A 195 10.82 36.58 5.73
N ARG A 196 10.09 37.68 5.59
CA ARG A 196 9.75 38.27 4.29
C ARG A 196 11.00 38.68 3.52
N GLY A 197 12.02 39.22 4.19
CA GLY A 197 13.29 39.58 3.57
C GLY A 197 14.12 38.40 3.04
N PHE A 198 13.83 37.18 3.49
CA PHE A 198 14.47 35.95 3.00
C PHE A 198 13.54 35.06 2.15
N ASN A 199 12.29 35.48 1.94
CA ASN A 199 11.34 34.74 1.13
C ASN A 199 11.57 35.05 -0.36
N PHE A 200 12.09 34.08 -1.10
CA PHE A 200 12.36 34.23 -2.53
C PHE A 200 11.41 33.40 -3.41
N HIS A 201 10.72 32.41 -2.86
CA HIS A 201 9.94 31.43 -3.62
C HIS A 201 8.44 31.43 -3.33
N ARG A 202 8.00 31.82 -2.13
CA ARG A 202 6.57 31.81 -1.77
C ARG A 202 5.87 33.07 -2.26
N LEU A 203 4.66 32.89 -2.77
CA LEU A 203 3.77 34.00 -3.08
C LEU A 203 3.48 34.82 -1.81
N ASP A 204 3.83 36.11 -1.83
CA ASP A 204 3.61 37.07 -0.74
C ASP A 204 2.82 38.27 -1.28
N GLU A 205 1.50 38.09 -1.37
CA GLU A 205 0.55 39.11 -1.78
C GLU A 205 -0.53 39.25 -0.69
N GLU A 206 -0.39 40.24 0.20
CA GLU A 206 -1.18 40.34 1.44
C GLU A 206 -2.71 40.30 1.23
N GLU A 207 -3.19 40.81 0.09
CA GLU A 207 -4.61 40.86 -0.28
C GLU A 207 -5.17 39.53 -0.81
N ARG A 208 -4.31 38.58 -1.19
CA ARG A 208 -4.72 37.29 -1.71
C ARG A 208 -5.07 36.31 -0.60
N LYS A 209 -6.07 35.47 -0.84
CA LYS A 209 -6.50 34.43 0.11
C LYS A 209 -5.49 33.28 0.14
N ASP A 210 -4.83 33.04 -0.98
CA ASP A 210 -3.80 32.02 -1.24
C ASP A 210 -2.37 32.54 -1.04
N ASP A 211 -2.19 33.58 -0.23
CA ASP A 211 -0.87 34.07 0.21
C ASP A 211 -0.09 32.94 0.94
N GLU A 212 0.87 32.35 0.23
CA GLU A 212 1.69 31.22 0.65
C GLU A 212 2.63 31.60 1.80
N PHE A 213 3.13 32.83 1.79
CA PHE A 213 4.00 33.35 2.85
C PHE A 213 3.24 33.50 4.16
N ARG A 214 2.02 34.05 4.12
CA ARG A 214 1.17 34.17 5.31
C ARG A 214 0.78 32.81 5.86
N ILE A 215 0.50 31.82 5.01
CA ILE A 215 0.21 30.44 5.45
C ILE A 215 1.43 29.85 6.17
N PHE A 216 2.62 30.00 5.60
CA PHE A 216 3.88 29.55 6.19
C PHE A 216 4.16 30.22 7.55
N LEU A 217 4.14 31.55 7.60
CA LEU A 217 4.41 32.33 8.81
C LEU A 217 3.47 31.95 9.96
N ARG A 218 2.20 31.73 9.62
CA ARG A 218 1.16 31.40 10.58
C ARG A 218 1.28 29.97 11.10
N TYR A 219 1.74 29.04 10.26
CA TYR A 219 1.99 27.65 10.67
C TYR A 219 3.15 27.53 11.67
N TYR A 220 4.29 28.17 11.38
CA TYR A 220 5.46 28.17 12.26
C TYR A 220 5.43 29.24 13.36
N HIS A 221 4.31 29.95 13.51
CA HIS A 221 4.19 31.08 14.44
C HIS A 221 4.72 30.71 15.83
N ASP A 222 4.13 29.70 16.47
CA ASP A 222 4.46 29.35 17.85
C ASP A 222 5.93 28.95 17.99
N ALA A 223 6.43 28.11 17.07
CA ALA A 223 7.84 27.70 17.05
C ALA A 223 8.80 28.90 16.92
N PHE A 224 8.48 29.91 16.11
CA PHE A 224 9.32 31.10 15.97
C PHE A 224 9.30 31.99 17.21
N TYR A 225 8.15 32.16 17.89
CA TYR A 225 8.06 33.00 19.09
C TYR A 225 8.52 32.30 20.37
N GLU A 226 8.63 30.97 20.36
CA GLU A 226 9.22 30.18 21.45
C GLU A 226 10.76 30.21 21.45
N LEU A 227 11.38 30.75 20.39
CA LEU A 227 12.82 30.94 20.37
C LEU A 227 13.27 31.94 21.45
N THR A 228 14.35 31.59 22.13
CA THR A 228 14.89 32.33 23.28
C THR A 228 16.40 32.56 23.13
N PRO A 229 17.02 33.50 23.89
CA PRO A 229 18.46 33.80 23.78
C PRO A 229 19.42 32.61 23.96
N GLN A 230 18.95 31.48 24.48
CA GLN A 230 19.68 30.23 24.64
C GLN A 230 20.23 29.71 23.29
N ILE A 231 19.58 30.03 22.17
CA ILE A 231 20.00 29.55 20.85
C ILE A 231 21.24 30.27 20.30
N VAL A 232 21.70 31.37 20.90
CA VAL A 232 22.75 32.27 20.33
C VAL A 232 24.05 31.54 19.98
N ASN A 233 24.42 30.52 20.76
CA ASN A 233 25.65 29.75 20.56
C ASN A 233 25.41 28.35 19.96
N ALA A 234 24.16 27.98 19.69
CA ALA A 234 23.82 26.71 19.06
C ALA A 234 24.16 26.71 17.56
N ASP A 235 24.38 25.53 16.97
CA ASP A 235 24.48 25.45 15.50
C ASP A 235 23.12 25.84 14.89
N PRO A 236 23.04 26.85 14.01
CA PRO A 236 21.77 27.22 13.37
C PRO A 236 21.10 26.07 12.62
N PHE A 237 21.84 25.08 12.12
CA PHE A 237 21.24 23.87 11.53
C PHE A 237 20.49 23.05 12.57
N ASP A 238 21.07 22.81 13.74
CA ASP A 238 20.42 22.02 14.80
C ASP A 238 19.15 22.71 15.29
N VAL A 239 19.18 24.04 15.44
CA VAL A 239 17.98 24.82 15.81
C VAL A 239 16.92 24.75 14.70
N THR A 240 17.33 24.84 13.43
CA THR A 240 16.39 24.72 12.30
C THR A 240 15.74 23.34 12.27
N ASP A 241 16.52 22.27 12.51
CA ASP A 241 16.01 20.90 12.56
C ASP A 241 14.97 20.70 13.68
N THR A 242 15.04 21.46 14.79
CA THR A 242 14.01 21.43 15.84
C THR A 242 12.69 22.13 15.47
N ILE A 243 12.73 23.07 14.53
CA ILE A 243 11.55 23.84 14.10
C ILE A 243 10.87 23.16 12.90
N TYR A 244 11.66 22.62 11.98
CA TYR A 244 11.24 22.18 10.66
C TYR A 244 10.34 20.93 10.69
N ASP A 245 9.15 21.00 10.09
CA ASP A 245 8.24 19.85 9.93
C ASP A 245 8.34 19.26 8.51
N GLU A 246 9.11 18.18 8.36
CA GLU A 246 9.33 17.52 7.06
C GLU A 246 8.01 17.03 6.41
N SER A 247 7.07 16.51 7.20
CA SER A 247 5.79 16.02 6.66
C SER A 247 4.96 17.15 6.08
N ARG A 248 4.90 18.29 6.77
CA ARG A 248 4.19 19.47 6.30
C ARG A 248 4.84 20.07 5.05
N GLU A 249 6.16 20.12 5.03
CA GLU A 249 6.91 20.74 3.93
C GLU A 249 6.82 19.92 2.64
N ARG A 250 6.85 18.59 2.74
CA ARG A 250 6.58 17.71 1.59
C ARG A 250 5.16 17.85 1.06
N PHE A 251 4.17 18.06 1.94
CA PHE A 251 2.80 18.35 1.52
C PHE A 251 2.71 19.66 0.74
N TRP A 252 3.35 20.74 1.22
CA TRP A 252 3.39 22.00 0.48
C TRP A 252 4.15 21.90 -0.83
N GLY A 253 5.26 21.15 -0.88
CA GLY A 253 5.96 20.84 -2.14
C GLY A 253 5.05 20.13 -3.15
N SER A 254 4.25 19.18 -2.69
CA SER A 254 3.27 18.46 -3.53
C SER A 254 2.13 19.36 -4.01
N THR A 255 1.66 20.27 -3.14
CA THR A 255 0.64 21.27 -3.48
C THR A 255 1.18 22.23 -4.55
N LYS A 256 2.41 22.74 -4.36
CA LYS A 256 3.05 23.62 -5.34
C LYS A 256 3.26 22.91 -6.67
N LEU A 257 3.68 21.64 -6.65
CA LEU A 257 3.79 20.84 -7.88
C LEU A 257 2.45 20.78 -8.61
N HIS A 258 1.37 20.50 -7.89
CA HIS A 258 0.02 20.48 -8.47
C HIS A 258 -0.37 21.82 -9.08
N ASP A 259 -0.08 22.94 -8.38
CA ASP A 259 -0.39 24.29 -8.86
C ASP A 259 0.37 24.63 -10.15
N ILE A 260 1.67 24.30 -10.22
CA ILE A 260 2.48 24.48 -11.44
C ILE A 260 1.93 23.59 -12.56
N ALA A 261 1.75 22.29 -12.29
CA ALA A 261 1.23 21.34 -13.28
C ALA A 261 -0.12 21.79 -13.86
N SER A 262 -1.04 22.24 -13.01
CA SER A 262 -2.37 22.71 -13.39
C SER A 262 -2.31 24.01 -14.20
N THR A 263 -1.54 25.00 -13.72
CA THR A 263 -1.40 26.32 -14.36
C THR A 263 -0.84 26.21 -15.77
N TYR A 264 0.20 25.39 -15.94
CA TYR A 264 0.89 25.21 -17.22
C TYR A 264 0.37 24.02 -18.04
N ARG A 265 -0.64 23.29 -17.51
CA ARG A 265 -1.28 22.11 -18.14
C ARG A 265 -0.30 21.00 -18.49
N PHE A 266 0.67 20.75 -17.61
CA PHE A 266 1.62 19.67 -17.79
C PHE A 266 0.98 18.30 -17.53
N PRO A 267 1.39 17.25 -18.28
CA PRO A 267 0.87 15.90 -18.11
C PRO A 267 1.41 15.22 -16.85
N ALA A 268 0.52 14.63 -16.04
CA ALA A 268 0.89 13.82 -14.87
C ALA A 268 1.08 12.32 -15.20
N TYR A 269 1.45 11.98 -16.45
CA TYR A 269 1.50 10.59 -16.91
C TYR A 269 2.79 9.85 -16.52
N PHE A 270 3.90 10.56 -16.39
CA PHE A 270 5.23 10.00 -16.12
C PHE A 270 5.64 10.34 -14.69
N HIS A 271 6.26 9.40 -13.97
CA HIS A 271 6.71 9.65 -12.59
C HIS A 271 7.96 8.85 -12.29
N ILE A 272 9.07 9.57 -12.19
CA ILE A 272 10.40 8.97 -12.08
C ILE A 272 10.49 7.99 -10.92
N ASP A 273 9.88 8.30 -9.78
CA ASP A 273 9.94 7.45 -8.60
C ASP A 273 9.41 6.02 -8.89
N ARG A 274 8.11 5.89 -9.15
CA ARG A 274 7.52 4.58 -9.44
C ARG A 274 8.02 3.98 -10.76
N ASP A 275 8.15 4.76 -11.83
CA ASP A 275 8.41 4.16 -13.15
C ASP A 275 9.90 3.81 -13.38
N ILE A 276 10.83 4.51 -12.71
CA ILE A 276 12.29 4.35 -12.90
C ILE A 276 12.96 3.86 -11.62
N VAL A 277 12.72 4.51 -10.48
CA VAL A 277 13.38 4.20 -9.20
C VAL A 277 12.94 2.82 -8.69
N HIS A 278 11.63 2.57 -8.58
CA HIS A 278 11.13 1.24 -8.16
C HIS A 278 11.52 0.17 -9.19
N GLY A 279 11.41 0.49 -10.49
CA GLY A 279 11.88 -0.41 -11.54
C GLY A 279 13.35 -0.81 -11.38
N ALA A 280 14.23 0.14 -11.02
CA ALA A 280 15.64 -0.13 -10.70
C ALA A 280 15.80 -0.95 -9.41
N ALA A 281 14.99 -0.70 -8.39
CA ALA A 281 15.03 -1.44 -7.12
C ALA A 281 14.69 -2.93 -7.30
N PHE A 282 13.65 -3.24 -8.08
CA PHE A 282 13.29 -4.63 -8.43
C PHE A 282 14.32 -5.27 -9.37
N GLU A 283 14.92 -4.50 -10.29
CA GLU A 283 16.01 -5.00 -11.15
C GLU A 283 17.26 -5.34 -10.34
N ASN A 284 17.63 -4.52 -9.35
CA ASN A 284 18.73 -4.78 -8.44
C ASN A 284 18.49 -6.03 -7.60
N ALA A 285 17.29 -6.24 -7.07
CA ALA A 285 16.98 -7.48 -6.35
C ALA A 285 17.17 -8.71 -7.23
N ARG A 286 16.74 -8.66 -8.49
CA ARG A 286 16.96 -9.77 -9.45
C ARG A 286 18.44 -10.02 -9.67
N LYS A 287 19.24 -8.97 -9.87
CA LYS A 287 20.71 -9.07 -10.04
C LYS A 287 21.39 -9.67 -8.81
N LEU A 288 20.88 -9.36 -7.62
CA LEU A 288 21.41 -9.83 -6.33
C LEU A 288 20.78 -11.15 -5.87
N ALA A 289 19.93 -11.79 -6.69
CA ALA A 289 19.19 -13.01 -6.36
C ALA A 289 18.41 -12.91 -5.03
N MET A 290 17.89 -11.71 -4.72
CA MET A 290 17.05 -11.46 -3.55
C MET A 290 15.61 -11.92 -3.81
N SER A 291 14.90 -12.23 -2.73
CA SER A 291 13.46 -12.47 -2.82
C SER A 291 12.73 -11.22 -3.30
N LEU A 292 11.87 -11.37 -4.30
CA LEU A 292 10.96 -10.31 -4.75
C LEU A 292 9.61 -10.40 -4.04
N ASP A 293 9.34 -11.54 -3.41
CA ASP A 293 8.08 -11.83 -2.76
C ASP A 293 7.84 -10.85 -1.61
N PRO A 294 6.68 -10.19 -1.54
CA PRO A 294 6.31 -9.38 -0.38
C PRO A 294 6.18 -10.28 0.85
N VAL A 295 6.68 -9.79 1.99
CA VAL A 295 6.73 -10.56 3.25
C VAL A 295 5.64 -10.09 4.21
N SER A 296 5.37 -8.79 4.23
CA SER A 296 4.37 -8.17 5.11
C SER A 296 3.07 -7.81 4.37
N ILE A 297 2.02 -7.50 5.12
CA ILE A 297 0.78 -6.94 4.55
C ILE A 297 1.06 -5.59 3.89
N ASP A 298 1.88 -4.76 4.53
CA ASP A 298 2.26 -3.44 4.01
C ASP A 298 3.03 -3.58 2.69
N ASP A 299 3.91 -4.58 2.56
CA ASP A 299 4.59 -4.90 1.31
C ASP A 299 3.60 -5.26 0.20
N ILE A 300 2.58 -6.08 0.51
CA ILE A 300 1.59 -6.51 -0.47
C ILE A 300 0.72 -5.32 -0.92
N LEU A 301 0.27 -4.47 0.01
CA LEU A 301 -0.51 -3.27 -0.32
C LEU A 301 0.32 -2.25 -1.10
N HIS A 302 1.59 -2.08 -0.74
CA HIS A 302 2.55 -1.26 -1.46
C HIS A 302 2.72 -1.77 -2.91
N ASP A 303 2.97 -3.06 -3.09
CA ASP A 303 3.10 -3.67 -4.42
C ASP A 303 1.80 -3.56 -5.24
N LEU A 304 0.64 -3.68 -4.60
CA LEU A 304 -0.65 -3.49 -5.26
C LEU A 304 -0.82 -2.06 -5.79
N TRP A 305 -0.37 -1.07 -5.02
CA TRP A 305 -0.36 0.32 -5.46
C TRP A 305 0.59 0.52 -6.65
N ASP A 306 1.80 -0.05 -6.58
CA ASP A 306 2.75 0.00 -7.70
C ASP A 306 2.18 -0.65 -8.97
N GLU A 307 1.61 -1.86 -8.85
CA GLU A 307 0.99 -2.56 -9.98
C GLU A 307 -0.26 -1.83 -10.51
N ALA A 308 -1.03 -1.14 -9.65
CA ALA A 308 -2.14 -0.28 -10.08
C ALA A 308 -1.70 0.90 -10.97
N ARG A 309 -0.41 1.23 -10.97
CA ARG A 309 0.19 2.23 -11.84
C ARG A 309 0.61 1.66 -13.20
N PHE A 310 1.11 0.43 -13.27
CA PHE A 310 1.69 -0.13 -14.48
C PHE A 310 0.63 -0.73 -15.43
N LYS A 311 0.70 -0.37 -16.72
CA LYS A 311 -0.30 -0.76 -17.74
C LYS A 311 -0.13 -2.18 -18.30
N TYR A 312 1.09 -2.72 -18.31
CA TYR A 312 1.38 -4.01 -18.93
C TYR A 312 1.33 -5.10 -17.87
N SER A 313 0.40 -6.05 -18.03
CA SER A 313 0.27 -7.26 -17.19
C SER A 313 -0.31 -7.06 -15.78
N ARG A 314 -0.93 -5.90 -15.49
CA ARG A 314 -1.57 -5.57 -14.21
C ARG A 314 -2.42 -6.70 -13.62
N SER A 315 -3.24 -7.38 -14.44
CA SER A 315 -4.17 -8.39 -13.95
C SER A 315 -3.49 -9.60 -13.30
N LEU A 316 -2.43 -10.14 -13.91
CA LEU A 316 -1.79 -11.39 -13.42
C LEU A 316 -1.10 -11.18 -12.07
N LYS A 317 -0.29 -10.13 -11.95
CA LYS A 317 0.40 -9.83 -10.69
C LYS A 317 -0.56 -9.34 -9.62
N THR A 318 -1.57 -8.55 -9.99
CA THR A 318 -2.60 -8.11 -9.04
C THR A 318 -3.34 -9.32 -8.46
N GLU A 319 -3.73 -10.30 -9.29
CA GLU A 319 -4.38 -11.53 -8.81
C GLU A 319 -3.50 -12.30 -7.82
N GLU A 320 -2.19 -12.42 -8.09
CA GLU A 320 -1.26 -13.08 -7.18
C GLU A 320 -1.16 -12.34 -5.83
N LEU A 321 -1.08 -11.01 -5.84
CA LEU A 321 -1.02 -10.19 -4.62
C LEU A 321 -2.33 -10.25 -3.82
N LEU A 322 -3.48 -10.24 -4.51
CA LEU A 322 -4.79 -10.43 -3.91
C LEU A 322 -4.92 -11.83 -3.28
N GLU A 323 -4.42 -12.87 -3.95
CA GLU A 323 -4.39 -14.23 -3.41
C GLU A 323 -3.55 -14.30 -2.13
N ARG A 324 -2.37 -13.65 -2.10
CA ARG A 324 -1.53 -13.57 -0.89
C ARG A 324 -2.26 -12.94 0.29
N LEU A 325 -3.08 -11.90 0.06
CA LEU A 325 -3.93 -11.32 1.12
C LEU A 325 -4.99 -12.32 1.62
N VAL A 326 -5.61 -13.10 0.73
CA VAL A 326 -6.55 -14.16 1.13
C VAL A 326 -5.83 -15.23 1.96
N LEU A 327 -4.61 -15.61 1.59
CA LEU A 327 -3.82 -16.59 2.35
C LEU A 327 -3.55 -16.12 3.79
N LEU A 328 -3.41 -14.82 4.05
CA LEU A 328 -3.26 -14.27 5.39
C LEU A 328 -4.57 -14.28 6.21
N GLY A 329 -5.71 -14.55 5.58
CA GLY A 329 -7.00 -14.70 6.23
C GLY A 329 -7.56 -13.36 6.74
N ALA A 330 -7.99 -13.32 8.00
CA ALA A 330 -8.61 -12.15 8.62
C ALA A 330 -7.78 -10.86 8.40
N ASP A 331 -6.48 -10.91 8.69
CA ASP A 331 -5.61 -9.74 8.65
C ASP A 331 -5.45 -9.19 7.23
N GLY A 332 -5.25 -10.07 6.24
CA GLY A 332 -5.09 -9.65 4.84
C GLY A 332 -6.40 -9.13 4.22
N ILE A 333 -7.53 -9.79 4.51
CA ILE A 333 -8.87 -9.33 4.08
C ILE A 333 -9.17 -7.97 4.69
N SER A 334 -8.95 -7.83 6.00
CA SER A 334 -9.16 -6.62 6.77
C SER A 334 -8.31 -5.46 6.21
N ALA A 335 -7.02 -5.68 5.99
CA ALA A 335 -6.09 -4.67 5.50
C ALA A 335 -6.46 -4.14 4.11
N PHE A 336 -6.81 -5.03 3.17
CA PHE A 336 -7.24 -4.63 1.83
C PHE A 336 -8.52 -3.80 1.88
N VAL A 337 -9.55 -4.28 2.58
CA VAL A 337 -10.84 -3.58 2.66
C VAL A 337 -10.68 -2.21 3.35
N ARG A 338 -9.83 -2.13 4.37
CA ARG A 338 -9.47 -0.89 5.07
C ARG A 338 -8.75 0.10 4.16
N ALA A 339 -7.77 -0.36 3.37
CA ALA A 339 -7.07 0.50 2.41
C ALA A 339 -8.03 1.09 1.38
N VAL A 340 -8.92 0.28 0.81
CA VAL A 340 -9.95 0.78 -0.13
C VAL A 340 -10.93 1.74 0.54
N ALA A 341 -11.35 1.47 1.78
CA ALA A 341 -12.20 2.40 2.52
C ALA A 341 -11.52 3.75 2.78
N ASP A 342 -10.21 3.74 3.02
CA ASP A 342 -9.40 4.94 3.17
C ASP A 342 -9.31 5.74 1.86
N GLU A 343 -9.06 5.07 0.73
CA GLU A 343 -9.08 5.68 -0.61
C GLU A 343 -10.39 6.41 -0.88
N ARG A 344 -11.53 5.75 -0.62
CA ARG A 344 -12.85 6.34 -0.88
C ARG A 344 -13.18 7.47 0.10
N THR A 345 -12.59 7.45 1.29
CA THR A 345 -12.73 8.52 2.27
C THR A 345 -11.98 9.77 1.82
N HIS A 346 -10.73 9.61 1.38
CA HIS A 346 -9.87 10.73 1.01
C HIS A 346 -10.01 11.17 -0.47
N GLY A 347 -10.49 10.29 -1.34
CA GLY A 347 -10.64 10.53 -2.78
C GLY A 347 -9.35 10.35 -3.56
N TYR A 348 -8.37 9.65 -2.99
CA TYR A 348 -7.11 9.31 -3.65
C TYR A 348 -7.14 7.82 -3.96
N GLU A 349 -7.54 7.44 -5.17
CA GLU A 349 -7.53 6.03 -5.59
C GLU A 349 -6.10 5.64 -5.97
N TYR A 350 -5.48 4.73 -5.21
CA TYR A 350 -4.09 4.30 -5.42
C TYR A 350 -3.96 2.80 -5.70
N ILE A 351 -4.71 1.94 -5.01
CA ILE A 351 -4.95 0.53 -5.32
C ILE A 351 -6.09 0.44 -6.34
N THR A 352 -7.21 1.15 -6.11
CA THR A 352 -8.42 1.02 -6.95
C THR A 352 -8.44 1.88 -8.20
N THR A 353 -7.34 2.58 -8.52
CA THR A 353 -7.26 3.53 -9.63
C THR A 353 -7.77 2.93 -10.95
N ASN A 354 -8.80 3.56 -11.51
CA ASN A 354 -9.30 3.18 -12.84
C ASN A 354 -8.35 3.74 -13.92
N ARG A 355 -7.65 2.84 -14.62
CA ARG A 355 -6.74 3.20 -15.72
C ARG A 355 -7.40 3.07 -17.10
N TYR A 356 -8.72 2.91 -17.14
CA TYR A 356 -9.52 2.61 -18.34
C TYR A 356 -9.09 1.30 -19.02
N ASP A 357 -8.49 0.39 -18.26
CA ASP A 357 -8.11 -0.97 -18.65
C ASP A 357 -9.25 -1.98 -18.39
N GLY A 358 -10.32 -1.55 -17.72
CA GLY A 358 -11.48 -2.38 -17.40
C GLY A 358 -11.26 -3.33 -16.22
N TYR A 359 -10.12 -3.22 -15.50
CA TYR A 359 -9.81 -4.10 -14.38
C TYR A 359 -10.27 -3.49 -13.05
N ASP A 360 -11.38 -4.00 -12.51
CA ASP A 360 -11.92 -3.63 -11.20
C ASP A 360 -11.27 -4.48 -10.10
N ILE A 361 -10.31 -3.89 -9.38
CA ILE A 361 -9.54 -4.56 -8.31
C ILE A 361 -10.41 -4.87 -7.10
N PHE A 362 -11.27 -3.94 -6.67
CA PHE A 362 -12.13 -4.15 -5.50
C PHE A 362 -13.17 -5.25 -5.77
N GLY A 363 -13.85 -5.20 -6.91
CA GLY A 363 -14.74 -6.28 -7.32
C GLY A 363 -13.99 -7.56 -7.67
N GLY A 364 -12.74 -7.47 -8.16
CA GLY A 364 -11.85 -8.61 -8.38
C GLY A 364 -11.57 -9.38 -7.10
N PHE A 365 -11.17 -8.68 -6.04
CA PHE A 365 -10.95 -9.28 -4.72
C PHE A 365 -12.22 -9.91 -4.14
N ARG A 366 -13.36 -9.23 -4.27
CA ARG A 366 -14.66 -9.79 -3.85
C ARG A 366 -15.03 -11.05 -4.63
N ARG A 367 -14.80 -11.08 -5.95
CA ARG A 367 -15.00 -12.28 -6.79
C ARG A 367 -14.05 -13.41 -6.41
N LEU A 368 -12.80 -13.09 -6.07
CA LEU A 368 -11.81 -14.06 -5.61
C LEU A 368 -12.26 -14.75 -4.32
N LEU A 369 -12.63 -13.98 -3.29
CA LEU A 369 -13.20 -14.52 -2.05
C LEU A 369 -14.45 -15.37 -2.31
N GLN A 370 -15.35 -14.90 -3.17
CA GLN A 370 -16.57 -15.63 -3.53
C GLN A 370 -16.28 -16.95 -4.27
N SER A 371 -15.17 -17.05 -5.01
CA SER A 371 -14.76 -18.30 -5.66
C SER A 371 -14.45 -19.40 -4.63
N TYR A 372 -13.98 -19.00 -3.45
CA TYR A 372 -13.70 -19.88 -2.31
C TYR A 372 -14.90 -20.16 -1.40
N SER A 373 -16.10 -19.70 -1.77
CA SER A 373 -17.31 -19.86 -0.97
C SER A 373 -18.36 -20.72 -1.65
N SER A 374 -19.00 -21.60 -0.87
CA SER A 374 -20.21 -22.32 -1.30
C SER A 374 -21.50 -21.50 -1.19
N SER A 375 -21.47 -20.31 -0.58
CA SER A 375 -22.66 -19.46 -0.50
C SER A 375 -23.00 -18.86 -1.87
N GLU A 376 -24.27 -18.56 -2.11
CA GLU A 376 -24.68 -17.81 -3.30
C GLU A 376 -23.98 -16.44 -3.37
N ALA A 377 -23.71 -15.98 -4.58
CA ALA A 377 -23.16 -14.66 -4.86
C ALA A 377 -24.25 -13.58 -4.71
N ALA A 378 -24.66 -13.34 -3.47
CA ALA A 378 -25.67 -12.37 -3.09
C ALA A 378 -25.20 -11.53 -1.90
N ASP A 379 -25.85 -10.39 -1.68
CA ASP A 379 -25.62 -9.48 -0.55
C ASP A 379 -26.74 -9.61 0.50
N VAL A 380 -27.04 -10.84 0.90
CA VAL A 380 -28.11 -11.17 1.86
C VAL A 380 -27.55 -11.88 3.09
N PRO A 381 -28.18 -11.76 4.27
CA PRO A 381 -27.69 -12.37 5.51
C PRO A 381 -27.28 -13.83 5.34
N GLY A 382 -26.08 -14.16 5.82
CA GLY A 382 -25.52 -15.51 5.73
C GLY A 382 -24.69 -15.81 4.49
N THR A 383 -24.54 -14.89 3.53
CA THR A 383 -23.61 -15.03 2.40
C THR A 383 -22.27 -14.32 2.66
N LEU A 384 -21.24 -14.72 1.90
CA LEU A 384 -19.94 -14.03 1.93
C LEU A 384 -20.05 -12.55 1.52
N GLY A 385 -20.86 -12.26 0.50
CA GLY A 385 -21.07 -10.88 0.01
C GLY A 385 -21.64 -9.95 1.08
N PHE A 386 -22.55 -10.45 1.91
CA PHE A 386 -23.14 -9.68 3.01
C PHE A 386 -22.12 -9.33 4.09
N GLY A 387 -21.34 -10.32 4.55
CA GLY A 387 -20.27 -10.08 5.52
C GLY A 387 -19.20 -9.12 4.99
N PHE A 388 -18.81 -9.28 3.73
CA PHE A 388 -17.85 -8.40 3.05
C PHE A 388 -18.35 -6.96 2.94
N SER A 389 -19.61 -6.78 2.53
CA SER A 389 -20.22 -5.45 2.38
C SER A 389 -20.30 -4.73 3.73
N ARG A 390 -20.67 -5.46 4.80
CA ARG A 390 -20.71 -4.90 6.16
C ARG A 390 -19.34 -4.55 6.72
N LEU A 391 -18.33 -5.39 6.48
CA LEU A 391 -16.93 -5.08 6.84
C LEU A 391 -16.48 -3.79 6.15
N TYR A 392 -16.74 -3.67 4.85
CA TYR A 392 -16.41 -2.49 4.06
C TYR A 392 -17.13 -1.23 4.56
N ASP A 393 -18.44 -1.32 4.81
CA ASP A 393 -19.24 -0.21 5.33
C ASP A 393 -18.76 0.23 6.72
N GLY A 394 -18.38 -0.73 7.58
CA GLY A 394 -17.76 -0.49 8.88
C GLY A 394 -16.47 0.31 8.78
N TYR A 395 -15.55 -0.10 7.91
CA TYR A 395 -14.30 0.65 7.70
C TYR A 395 -14.51 2.00 7.06
N LEU A 396 -15.43 2.10 6.11
CA LEU A 396 -15.74 3.37 5.46
C LEU A 396 -16.33 4.37 6.46
N TRP A 397 -17.18 3.91 7.38
CA TRP A 397 -17.70 4.74 8.47
C TRP A 397 -16.57 5.16 9.42
N SER A 398 -15.73 4.22 9.87
CA SER A 398 -14.62 4.47 10.79
C SER A 398 -13.59 5.46 10.22
N ALA A 399 -13.19 5.28 8.96
CA ALA A 399 -12.25 6.18 8.28
C ALA A 399 -12.80 7.61 8.16
N ARG A 400 -14.07 7.77 7.78
CA ARG A 400 -14.73 9.09 7.70
C ARG A 400 -14.87 9.74 9.07
N ARG A 401 -15.20 8.95 10.10
CA ARG A 401 -15.28 9.42 11.48
C ARG A 401 -13.91 9.89 11.98
N LYS A 402 -12.87 9.09 11.77
CA LYS A 402 -11.48 9.44 12.08
C LYS A 402 -11.04 10.72 11.37
N LEU A 403 -11.38 10.90 10.08
CA LEU A 403 -11.10 12.13 9.35
C LEU A 403 -11.76 13.35 10.01
N LEU A 404 -13.03 13.24 10.44
CA LEU A 404 -13.71 14.31 11.18
C LEU A 404 -13.10 14.56 12.55
N ASP A 405 -12.76 13.52 13.31
CA ASP A 405 -12.19 13.67 14.65
C ASP A 405 -10.79 14.31 14.58
N VAL A 406 -9.95 13.89 13.63
CA VAL A 406 -8.65 14.53 13.32
C VAL A 406 -8.85 15.97 12.84
N PHE A 407 -9.90 16.24 12.07
CA PHE A 407 -10.21 17.60 11.66
C PHE A 407 -10.61 18.48 12.85
N VAL A 408 -11.44 17.97 13.76
CA VAL A 408 -11.89 18.70 14.96
C VAL A 408 -10.74 18.92 15.95
N SER A 409 -9.81 17.97 16.09
CA SER A 409 -8.67 18.10 17.00
C SER A 409 -7.65 19.15 16.55
N ARG A 410 -7.72 19.60 15.29
CA ARG A 410 -6.86 20.65 14.74
C ARG A 410 -7.28 22.04 15.22
N SER A 411 -6.33 22.98 15.26
CA SER A 411 -6.62 24.38 15.54
C SER A 411 -7.63 24.97 14.52
N SER A 412 -8.34 26.04 14.89
CA SER A 412 -9.34 26.67 14.00
C SER A 412 -8.77 27.09 12.65
N GLN A 413 -7.49 27.45 12.62
CA GLN A 413 -6.76 27.75 11.39
C GLN A 413 -6.55 26.51 10.53
N MET A 414 -6.03 25.43 11.12
CA MET A 414 -5.82 24.17 10.43
C MET A 414 -7.14 23.58 9.93
N GLN A 415 -8.24 23.78 10.67
CA GLN A 415 -9.57 23.45 10.20
C GLN A 415 -9.96 24.26 8.95
N ALA A 416 -9.71 25.58 8.93
CA ALA A 416 -9.99 26.39 7.75
C ALA A 416 -9.17 25.96 6.52
N GLU A 417 -7.87 25.67 6.69
CA GLU A 417 -6.97 25.23 5.62
C GLU A 417 -7.32 23.83 5.09
N ASN A 418 -7.79 22.93 5.96
CA ASN A 418 -8.09 21.55 5.59
C ASN A 418 -9.58 21.31 5.31
N ALA A 419 -10.39 22.36 5.29
CA ALA A 419 -11.83 22.24 5.07
C ALA A 419 -12.17 21.57 3.72
N TYR A 420 -11.27 21.67 2.73
CA TYR A 420 -11.42 20.97 1.45
C TYR A 420 -11.44 19.45 1.58
N LEU A 421 -10.73 18.86 2.57
CA LEU A 421 -10.75 17.41 2.82
C LEU A 421 -12.13 16.96 3.29
N VAL A 422 -12.72 17.72 4.23
CA VAL A 422 -14.07 17.45 4.73
C VAL A 422 -15.10 17.66 3.61
N ARG A 423 -15.01 18.75 2.84
CA ARG A 423 -15.90 18.97 1.68
C ARG A 423 -15.81 17.85 0.65
N GLY A 424 -14.59 17.44 0.29
CA GLY A 424 -14.36 16.33 -0.64
C GLY A 424 -14.98 15.03 -0.14
N MET A 425 -14.79 14.70 1.14
CA MET A 425 -15.40 13.54 1.77
C MET A 425 -16.93 13.64 1.79
N LEU A 426 -17.50 14.80 2.16
CA LEU A 426 -18.93 15.06 2.13
C LEU A 426 -19.52 14.89 0.72
N HIS A 427 -18.85 15.40 -0.32
CA HIS A 427 -19.30 15.24 -1.71
C HIS A 427 -19.44 13.78 -2.10
N ARG A 428 -18.45 12.95 -1.72
CA ARG A 428 -18.48 11.50 -1.95
C ARG A 428 -19.58 10.80 -1.15
N VAL A 429 -19.80 11.22 0.10
CA VAL A 429 -20.91 10.70 0.92
C VAL A 429 -22.25 11.06 0.27
N ILE A 430 -22.44 12.30 -0.17
CA ILE A 430 -23.67 12.80 -0.80
C ILE A 430 -23.98 12.01 -2.08
N GLU A 431 -22.98 11.74 -2.92
CA GLU A 431 -23.15 10.96 -4.15
C GLU A 431 -23.70 9.55 -3.92
N ILE A 432 -23.38 8.96 -2.77
CA ILE A 432 -23.78 7.59 -2.42
C ILE A 432 -25.08 7.60 -1.61
N ALA A 433 -25.21 8.53 -0.66
CA ALA A 433 -26.25 8.50 0.36
C ALA A 433 -27.52 9.27 -0.03
N MET A 434 -27.45 10.19 -0.99
CA MET A 434 -28.56 11.05 -1.37
C MET A 434 -29.14 10.74 -2.75
N HIS A 435 -30.45 10.95 -2.90
CA HIS A 435 -31.10 10.84 -4.20
C HIS A 435 -30.52 11.85 -5.20
N PRO A 436 -30.28 11.48 -6.48
CA PRO A 436 -29.64 12.36 -7.47
C PRO A 436 -30.30 13.72 -7.68
N SER A 437 -31.61 13.85 -7.42
CA SER A 437 -32.32 15.13 -7.52
C SER A 437 -32.05 16.10 -6.36
N ARG A 438 -31.61 15.61 -5.19
CA ARG A 438 -31.32 16.42 -3.99
C ARG A 438 -29.82 16.65 -3.78
N ALA A 439 -28.99 15.76 -4.32
CA ALA A 439 -27.54 15.85 -4.20
C ALA A 439 -26.94 17.21 -4.68
N PRO A 440 -27.37 17.83 -5.80
CA PRO A 440 -26.77 19.07 -6.28
C PRO A 440 -26.95 20.26 -5.31
N GLU A 441 -28.16 20.41 -4.74
CA GLU A 441 -28.47 21.48 -3.79
C GLU A 441 -27.68 21.33 -2.48
N PHE A 442 -27.55 20.10 -1.99
CA PHE A 442 -26.77 19.84 -0.79
C PHE A 442 -25.27 20.06 -1.01
N LYS A 443 -24.72 19.64 -2.15
CA LYS A 443 -23.32 19.95 -2.53
C LYS A 443 -23.08 21.46 -2.59
N ALA A 444 -23.98 22.21 -3.22
CA ALA A 444 -23.89 23.67 -3.25
C ALA A 444 -23.90 24.29 -1.84
N THR A 445 -24.65 23.70 -0.91
CA THR A 445 -24.65 24.11 0.51
C THR A 445 -23.31 23.82 1.20
N VAL A 446 -22.72 22.65 0.96
CA VAL A 446 -21.38 22.28 1.46
C VAL A 446 -20.31 23.23 0.92
N ASP A 447 -20.35 23.57 -0.36
CA ASP A 447 -19.42 24.49 -1.00
C ASP A 447 -19.54 25.92 -0.45
N ALA A 448 -20.78 26.39 -0.22
CA ALA A 448 -21.04 27.71 0.34
C ALA A 448 -20.66 27.83 1.83
N THR A 449 -20.53 26.71 2.54
CA THR A 449 -20.25 26.70 3.98
C THR A 449 -18.79 27.07 4.24
N THR A 450 -18.57 28.24 4.84
CA THR A 450 -17.23 28.73 5.22
C THR A 450 -16.82 28.39 6.65
N ASN A 451 -17.79 28.07 7.52
CA ASN A 451 -17.56 27.72 8.91
C ASN A 451 -17.19 26.23 9.07
N PRO A 452 -15.98 25.89 9.56
CA PRO A 452 -15.58 24.50 9.78
C PRO A 452 -16.49 23.72 10.73
N ALA A 453 -17.04 24.36 11.76
CA ALA A 453 -17.95 23.70 12.69
C ALA A 453 -19.23 23.23 11.98
N SER A 454 -19.78 24.04 11.07
CA SER A 454 -20.94 23.67 10.27
C SER A 454 -20.66 22.51 9.31
N LEU A 455 -19.44 22.44 8.74
CA LEU A 455 -19.03 21.29 7.92
C LEU A 455 -18.95 20.00 8.74
N VAL A 456 -18.47 20.08 9.99
CA VAL A 456 -18.40 18.94 10.90
C VAL A 456 -19.80 18.46 11.27
N GLU A 457 -20.73 19.37 11.59
CA GLU A 457 -22.11 19.00 11.90
C GLU A 457 -22.81 18.37 10.69
N MET A 458 -22.65 18.93 9.48
CA MET A 458 -23.14 18.29 8.25
C MET A 458 -22.55 16.88 8.05
N GLY A 459 -21.28 16.69 8.39
CA GLY A 459 -20.61 15.39 8.36
C GLY A 459 -21.21 14.41 9.36
N LYS A 460 -21.43 14.84 10.60
CA LYS A 460 -22.08 14.01 11.62
C LYS A 460 -23.51 13.65 11.25
N ASP A 461 -24.26 14.56 10.62
CA ASP A 461 -25.63 14.31 10.19
C ASP A 461 -25.71 13.33 9.00
N LEU A 462 -24.75 13.42 8.07
CA LEU A 462 -24.68 12.55 6.90
C LEU A 462 -24.10 11.16 7.22
N LEU A 463 -23.14 11.09 8.15
CA LEU A 463 -22.69 9.83 8.71
C LEU A 463 -23.84 9.28 9.57
N ARG A 464 -24.54 8.27 9.04
CA ARG A 464 -25.58 7.53 9.77
C ARG A 464 -25.05 7.01 11.12
N ALA A 465 -25.95 6.46 11.94
CA ALA A 465 -25.60 5.74 13.15
C ALA A 465 -24.44 4.76 12.89
N GLU A 466 -23.53 4.69 13.86
CA GLU A 466 -22.42 3.74 13.85
C GLU A 466 -22.96 2.33 13.53
N PRO A 467 -22.32 1.61 12.61
CA PRO A 467 -22.68 0.22 12.35
C PRO A 467 -22.63 -0.56 13.66
N GLU A 468 -23.75 -1.17 14.05
CA GLU A 468 -23.89 -1.83 15.36
C GLU A 468 -22.99 -3.06 15.53
N GLN A 469 -22.27 -3.47 14.49
CA GLN A 469 -21.66 -4.79 14.41
C GLN A 469 -20.16 -4.70 14.41
N SER A 470 -19.53 -5.62 15.14
CA SER A 470 -18.09 -5.58 15.30
C SER A 470 -17.35 -6.04 14.04
N GLU A 471 -16.13 -5.54 13.88
CA GLU A 471 -15.18 -6.04 12.86
C GLU A 471 -15.02 -7.56 12.95
N ALA A 472 -14.91 -8.07 14.18
CA ALA A 472 -14.75 -9.50 14.46
C ALA A 472 -15.95 -10.32 13.95
N ASP A 473 -17.19 -9.84 14.12
CA ASP A 473 -18.39 -10.53 13.63
C ASP A 473 -18.39 -10.61 12.10
N CYS A 474 -18.06 -9.50 11.43
CA CYS A 474 -18.02 -9.46 9.96
C CYS A 474 -16.92 -10.38 9.40
N LEU A 475 -15.74 -10.37 10.02
CA LEU A 475 -14.65 -11.28 9.65
C LEU A 475 -15.01 -12.74 9.92
N CYS A 476 -15.67 -13.05 11.05
CA CYS A 476 -16.18 -14.38 11.34
C CYS A 476 -17.17 -14.85 10.27
N GLU A 477 -18.10 -14.00 9.84
CA GLU A 477 -19.04 -14.30 8.74
C GLU A 477 -18.31 -14.62 7.43
N ILE A 478 -17.27 -13.87 7.09
CA ILE A 478 -16.47 -14.10 5.87
C ILE A 478 -15.69 -15.41 5.98
N LEU A 479 -14.91 -15.60 7.05
CA LEU A 479 -14.05 -16.78 7.25
C LEU A 479 -14.86 -18.09 7.27
N ALA A 480 -16.04 -18.07 7.92
CA ALA A 480 -16.94 -19.23 7.95
C ALA A 480 -17.43 -19.66 6.56
N ARG A 481 -17.38 -18.76 5.58
CA ARG A 481 -17.80 -18.96 4.18
C ARG A 481 -16.64 -19.19 3.22
N LEU A 482 -15.38 -19.20 3.64
CA LEU A 482 -14.25 -19.59 2.78
C LEU A 482 -14.07 -21.11 2.73
N ASP A 483 -15.19 -21.85 2.70
CA ASP A 483 -15.27 -23.29 2.89
C ASP A 483 -14.75 -24.11 1.71
N ARG A 484 -14.44 -23.50 0.57
CA ARG A 484 -13.77 -24.20 -0.55
C ARG A 484 -12.26 -24.02 -0.54
N HIS A 485 -11.73 -23.11 0.27
CA HIS A 485 -10.29 -22.86 0.33
C HIS A 485 -9.57 -23.98 1.09
N ASP A 486 -8.32 -24.28 0.70
CA ASP A 486 -7.53 -25.36 1.31
C ASP A 486 -7.15 -25.07 2.76
N LEU A 487 -6.98 -23.79 3.11
CA LEU A 487 -6.69 -23.34 4.47
C LEU A 487 -7.91 -23.25 5.39
N TYR A 488 -9.11 -23.68 4.95
CA TYR A 488 -10.34 -23.52 5.73
C TYR A 488 -10.25 -24.17 7.12
N HIS A 489 -9.93 -25.46 7.18
CA HIS A 489 -9.86 -26.23 8.42
C HIS A 489 -8.61 -25.96 9.27
N THR A 490 -7.68 -25.16 8.76
CA THR A 490 -6.45 -24.78 9.47
C THR A 490 -6.54 -23.31 9.86
N ARG A 491 -5.99 -22.41 9.05
CA ARG A 491 -5.84 -20.98 9.36
C ARG A 491 -7.17 -20.27 9.55
N PHE A 492 -8.15 -20.47 8.66
CA PHE A 492 -9.38 -19.69 8.71
C PHE A 492 -10.28 -20.08 9.88
N LEU A 493 -10.42 -21.37 10.17
CA LEU A 493 -11.17 -21.83 11.33
C LEU A 493 -10.46 -21.48 12.66
N GLU A 494 -9.13 -21.49 12.70
CA GLU A 494 -8.35 -21.03 13.85
C GLU A 494 -8.57 -19.52 14.11
N GLN A 495 -8.46 -18.69 13.08
CA GLN A 495 -8.75 -17.25 13.19
C GLN A 495 -10.20 -16.98 13.58
N TYR A 496 -11.16 -17.74 13.02
CA TYR A 496 -12.57 -17.67 13.43
C TYR A 496 -12.73 -17.94 14.93
N ARG A 497 -12.08 -18.98 15.47
CA ARG A 497 -12.15 -19.34 16.90
C ARG A 497 -11.58 -18.24 17.79
N GLN A 498 -10.46 -17.64 17.36
CA GLN A 498 -9.82 -16.53 18.07
C GLN A 498 -10.73 -15.29 18.09
N LEU A 499 -11.30 -14.90 16.94
CA LEU A 499 -12.17 -13.73 16.81
C LEU A 499 -13.51 -13.90 17.52
N SER A 500 -14.12 -15.09 17.44
CA SER A 500 -15.42 -15.39 18.08
C SER A 500 -15.31 -15.69 19.58
N GLY A 501 -14.10 -15.95 20.08
CA GLY A 501 -13.88 -16.42 21.46
C GLY A 501 -14.38 -17.84 21.73
N GLN A 502 -14.63 -18.64 20.69
CA GLN A 502 -15.17 -20.01 20.79
C GLN A 502 -14.13 -21.04 20.33
N PRO A 503 -13.23 -21.54 21.21
CA PRO A 503 -12.12 -22.40 20.81
C PRO A 503 -12.54 -23.76 20.23
N ASP A 504 -13.67 -24.30 20.69
CA ASP A 504 -14.13 -25.66 20.35
C ASP A 504 -15.18 -25.71 19.23
N VAL A 505 -15.48 -24.56 18.59
CA VAL A 505 -16.50 -24.52 17.53
C VAL A 505 -16.07 -25.37 16.33
N ILE A 506 -17.00 -26.20 15.85
CA ILE A 506 -16.87 -26.99 14.63
C ILE A 506 -17.94 -26.47 13.67
N LEU A 507 -17.53 -25.62 12.74
CA LEU A 507 -18.43 -25.10 11.70
C LEU A 507 -18.73 -26.18 10.66
N ARG A 508 -17.71 -26.99 10.32
CA ARG A 508 -17.81 -28.14 9.41
C ARG A 508 -16.85 -29.23 9.84
N GLU A 509 -17.23 -30.48 9.61
CA GLU A 509 -16.35 -31.63 9.80
C GLU A 509 -15.26 -31.65 8.73
N ASN A 510 -14.00 -31.87 9.12
CA ASN A 510 -12.90 -32.00 8.18
C ASN A 510 -12.82 -33.43 7.64
N ILE A 511 -13.52 -33.69 6.53
CA ILE A 511 -13.51 -35.00 5.87
C ILE A 511 -12.50 -35.09 4.72
N ARG A 512 -11.86 -33.98 4.33
CA ARG A 512 -11.01 -33.90 3.14
C ARG A 512 -9.83 -34.88 3.17
N PRO A 513 -9.07 -35.04 4.28
CA PRO A 513 -7.96 -35.99 4.32
C PRO A 513 -8.40 -37.43 4.05
N GLU A 514 -9.59 -37.80 4.54
CA GLU A 514 -10.14 -39.14 4.34
C GLU A 514 -10.64 -39.33 2.90
N VAL A 515 -11.29 -38.31 2.32
CA VAL A 515 -11.68 -38.32 0.90
C VAL A 515 -10.45 -38.46 0.00
N GLU A 516 -9.35 -37.76 0.29
CA GLU A 516 -8.11 -37.85 -0.49
C GLU A 516 -7.43 -39.20 -0.36
N ARG A 517 -7.36 -39.74 0.86
CA ARG A 517 -6.84 -41.09 1.13
C ARG A 517 -7.60 -42.15 0.32
N LEU A 518 -8.92 -42.04 0.25
CA LEU A 518 -9.77 -42.96 -0.52
C LEU A 518 -9.67 -42.72 -2.03
N ALA A 519 -9.64 -41.46 -2.48
CA ALA A 519 -9.51 -41.12 -3.89
C ALA A 519 -8.21 -41.65 -4.51
N ALA A 520 -7.13 -41.80 -3.72
CA ALA A 520 -5.86 -42.38 -4.17
C ALA A 520 -5.96 -43.84 -4.65
N PHE A 521 -7.06 -44.55 -4.34
CA PHE A 521 -7.31 -45.91 -4.83
C PHE A 521 -8.00 -45.95 -6.21
N LEU A 522 -8.42 -44.79 -6.74
CA LEU A 522 -8.99 -44.70 -8.08
C LEU A 522 -7.86 -44.80 -9.13
N PRO A 523 -7.99 -45.67 -10.14
CA PRO A 523 -6.95 -45.86 -11.15
C PRO A 523 -6.91 -44.70 -12.16
N ASP A 524 -5.72 -44.30 -12.58
CA ASP A 524 -5.51 -43.29 -13.64
C ASP A 524 -6.17 -43.67 -14.97
N LYS A 525 -6.20 -44.98 -15.27
CA LYS A 525 -6.84 -45.56 -16.46
C LYS A 525 -7.94 -46.52 -16.02
N PRO A 526 -9.19 -46.05 -15.84
CA PRO A 526 -10.25 -46.87 -15.25
C PRO A 526 -10.86 -47.89 -16.22
N PHE A 527 -10.81 -47.66 -17.53
CA PHE A 527 -11.52 -48.50 -18.52
C PHE A 527 -11.14 -49.98 -18.53
N PRO A 528 -9.87 -50.38 -18.37
CA PRO A 528 -9.52 -51.80 -18.25
C PRO A 528 -10.03 -52.46 -16.96
N SER A 529 -10.34 -51.66 -15.94
CA SER A 529 -10.67 -52.10 -14.59
C SER A 529 -12.17 -52.15 -14.30
N THR A 530 -13.04 -51.89 -15.29
CA THR A 530 -14.50 -51.84 -15.10
C THR A 530 -15.27 -52.52 -16.24
N SER A 531 -16.37 -53.20 -15.91
CA SER A 531 -17.42 -53.64 -16.84
C SER A 531 -18.44 -52.53 -17.16
N ASP A 532 -18.43 -51.41 -16.43
CA ASP A 532 -19.30 -50.23 -16.63
C ASP A 532 -18.51 -48.92 -16.86
N PRO A 533 -17.79 -48.77 -18.00
CA PRO A 533 -17.04 -47.56 -18.33
C PRO A 533 -17.85 -46.26 -18.29
N GLN A 534 -19.09 -46.29 -18.79
CA GLN A 534 -19.92 -45.09 -18.92
C GLN A 534 -20.47 -44.64 -17.57
N GLY A 535 -20.99 -45.56 -16.75
CA GLY A 535 -21.44 -45.24 -15.40
C GLY A 535 -20.28 -44.81 -14.49
N TYR A 536 -19.10 -45.42 -14.64
CA TYR A 536 -17.89 -44.96 -13.94
C TYR A 536 -17.55 -43.51 -14.31
N LEU A 537 -17.45 -43.18 -15.60
CA LEU A 537 -17.10 -41.83 -16.05
C LEU A 537 -18.09 -40.77 -15.54
N ALA A 538 -19.39 -41.06 -15.60
CA ALA A 538 -20.42 -40.14 -15.13
C ALA A 538 -20.24 -39.82 -13.64
N ARG A 539 -20.08 -40.85 -12.80
CA ARG A 539 -19.87 -40.69 -11.35
C ARG A 539 -18.51 -40.09 -11.01
N HIS A 540 -17.48 -40.39 -11.79
CA HIS A 540 -16.15 -39.82 -11.56
C HIS A 540 -16.14 -38.33 -11.86
N ARG A 541 -16.83 -37.90 -12.93
CA ARG A 541 -17.04 -36.47 -13.22
C ARG A 541 -17.82 -35.78 -12.11
N GLU A 542 -18.91 -36.40 -11.65
CA GLU A 542 -19.71 -35.90 -10.53
C GLU A 542 -18.88 -35.77 -9.25
N PHE A 543 -18.02 -36.76 -8.96
CA PHE A 543 -17.09 -36.75 -7.83
C PHE A 543 -16.10 -35.60 -7.91
N LEU A 544 -15.43 -35.42 -9.06
CA LEU A 544 -14.47 -34.32 -9.24
C LEU A 544 -15.14 -32.95 -9.13
N GLN A 545 -16.34 -32.80 -9.71
CA GLN A 545 -17.10 -31.56 -9.63
C GLN A 545 -17.55 -31.26 -8.19
N LEU A 546 -18.09 -32.25 -7.48
CA LEU A 546 -18.52 -32.09 -6.09
C LEU A 546 -17.32 -31.80 -5.17
N ARG A 547 -16.17 -32.46 -5.41
CA ARG A 547 -14.94 -32.23 -4.65
C ARG A 547 -14.48 -30.77 -4.75
N GLN A 548 -14.68 -30.13 -5.89
CA GLN A 548 -14.35 -28.71 -6.08
C GLN A 548 -15.42 -27.78 -5.47
N GLN A 549 -16.71 -28.12 -5.61
CA GLN A 549 -17.82 -27.22 -5.23
C GLN A 549 -18.23 -27.32 -3.76
N ALA A 550 -18.04 -28.48 -3.14
CA ALA A 550 -18.39 -28.77 -1.75
C ALA A 550 -17.43 -29.84 -1.18
N PRO A 551 -16.16 -29.47 -0.91
CA PRO A 551 -15.11 -30.42 -0.52
C PRO A 551 -15.38 -31.16 0.80
N ASP A 552 -16.26 -30.61 1.65
CA ASP A 552 -16.65 -31.22 2.92
C ASP A 552 -18.02 -31.95 2.84
N SER A 553 -18.53 -32.21 1.63
CA SER A 553 -19.79 -32.92 1.44
C SER A 553 -19.65 -34.42 1.68
N LYS A 554 -20.46 -34.97 2.61
CA LYS A 554 -20.51 -36.42 2.89
C LYS A 554 -20.90 -37.25 1.66
N ARG A 555 -21.56 -36.64 0.67
CA ARG A 555 -21.87 -37.25 -0.64
C ARG A 555 -20.63 -37.63 -1.45
N LEU A 556 -19.45 -37.09 -1.11
CA LEU A 556 -18.18 -37.57 -1.69
C LEU A 556 -17.92 -39.03 -1.35
N PHE A 557 -18.28 -39.48 -0.14
CA PHE A 557 -18.17 -40.89 0.25
C PHE A 557 -19.16 -41.78 -0.52
N GLU A 558 -20.39 -41.31 -0.74
CA GLU A 558 -21.37 -42.01 -1.59
C GLU A 558 -20.83 -42.24 -3.01
N LEU A 559 -20.24 -41.21 -3.62
CA LEU A 559 -19.67 -41.30 -4.96
C LEU A 559 -18.42 -42.20 -5.00
N LEU A 560 -17.59 -42.18 -3.96
CA LEU A 560 -16.46 -43.11 -3.83
C LEU A 560 -16.92 -44.57 -3.73
N ALA A 561 -17.96 -44.86 -2.92
CA ALA A 561 -18.57 -46.19 -2.86
C ALA A 561 -19.07 -46.64 -4.25
N ALA A 562 -19.75 -45.74 -4.98
CA ALA A 562 -20.24 -46.00 -6.32
C ALA A 562 -19.12 -46.27 -7.34
N LEU A 563 -17.98 -45.60 -7.20
CA LEU A 563 -16.81 -45.77 -8.06
C LEU A 563 -16.06 -47.06 -7.76
N PHE A 564 -15.79 -47.34 -6.49
CA PHE A 564 -15.07 -48.56 -6.07
C PHE A 564 -15.80 -49.84 -6.50
N ILE A 565 -17.12 -49.89 -6.33
CA ILE A 565 -17.89 -51.08 -6.71
C ILE A 565 -17.93 -51.31 -8.22
N ARG A 566 -17.82 -50.24 -9.02
CA ARG A 566 -17.72 -50.32 -10.49
C ARG A 566 -16.35 -50.76 -10.99
N LEU A 567 -15.30 -50.77 -10.17
CA LEU A 567 -13.96 -51.23 -10.56
C LEU A 567 -13.81 -52.75 -10.46
N ASP A 568 -14.83 -53.49 -10.91
CA ASP A 568 -15.01 -54.94 -10.77
C ASP A 568 -13.99 -55.81 -11.51
N LYS A 569 -13.24 -55.23 -12.47
CA LYS A 569 -12.14 -55.92 -13.17
C LYS A 569 -10.77 -55.55 -12.61
N SER A 570 -10.70 -54.72 -11.57
CA SER A 570 -9.43 -54.34 -10.96
C SER A 570 -8.76 -55.50 -10.22
N ALA A 571 -7.43 -55.57 -10.28
CA ALA A 571 -6.66 -56.60 -9.57
C ALA A 571 -6.80 -56.51 -8.04
N ASN A 572 -7.07 -55.31 -7.52
CA ASN A 572 -7.30 -55.04 -6.10
C ASN A 572 -8.79 -54.89 -5.73
N TYR A 573 -9.72 -55.46 -6.53
CA TYR A 573 -11.15 -55.22 -6.34
C TYR A 573 -11.66 -55.56 -4.94
N GLU A 574 -11.19 -56.64 -4.32
CA GLU A 574 -11.64 -57.01 -2.96
C GLU A 574 -11.21 -55.98 -1.90
N ASP A 575 -10.05 -55.32 -2.05
CA ASP A 575 -9.63 -54.20 -1.18
C ASP A 575 -10.50 -52.95 -1.40
N LEU A 576 -10.97 -52.71 -2.63
CA LEU A 576 -11.93 -51.65 -2.93
C LEU A 576 -13.31 -51.93 -2.32
N VAL A 577 -13.73 -53.20 -2.31
CA VAL A 577 -14.95 -53.67 -1.65
C VAL A 577 -14.85 -53.49 -0.14
N ASP A 578 -13.71 -53.83 0.47
CA ASP A 578 -13.47 -53.63 1.90
C ASP A 578 -13.53 -52.15 2.30
N LYS A 579 -12.96 -51.26 1.48
CA LYS A 579 -13.09 -49.80 1.69
C LYS A 579 -14.53 -49.34 1.54
N THR A 580 -15.26 -49.87 0.56
CA THR A 580 -16.69 -49.57 0.40
C THR A 580 -17.50 -50.01 1.61
N ARG A 581 -17.18 -51.18 2.20
CA ARG A 581 -17.78 -51.65 3.44
C ARG A 581 -17.50 -50.68 4.59
N ALA A 582 -16.26 -50.23 4.74
CA ALA A 582 -15.84 -49.31 5.79
C ALA A 582 -16.52 -47.93 5.74
N LEU A 583 -17.03 -47.50 4.57
CA LEU A 583 -17.83 -46.28 4.43
C LEU A 583 -19.19 -46.37 5.13
N GLY A 584 -19.70 -47.57 5.42
CA GLY A 584 -20.93 -47.81 6.15
C GLY A 584 -22.13 -47.07 5.56
N VAL A 585 -22.88 -46.36 6.42
CA VAL A 585 -24.10 -45.62 6.05
C VAL A 585 -23.90 -44.65 4.88
N TYR A 586 -22.68 -44.09 4.72
CA TYR A 586 -22.38 -43.14 3.65
C TYR A 586 -22.26 -43.78 2.27
N GLY A 587 -22.10 -45.10 2.15
CA GLY A 587 -22.12 -45.78 0.85
C GLY A 587 -23.52 -46.24 0.42
N ARG A 588 -24.47 -46.32 1.37
CA ARG A 588 -25.71 -47.10 1.24
C ARG A 588 -26.61 -46.64 0.10
N GLU A 589 -26.82 -45.34 -0.06
CA GLU A 589 -27.74 -44.80 -1.08
C GLU A 589 -27.32 -45.20 -2.49
N GLN A 590 -26.04 -45.00 -2.85
CA GLN A 590 -25.54 -45.36 -4.17
C GLN A 590 -25.50 -46.87 -4.40
N LEU A 591 -25.20 -47.66 -3.36
CA LEU A 591 -25.27 -49.12 -3.44
C LEU A 591 -26.70 -49.60 -3.68
N ALA A 592 -27.69 -49.00 -3.00
CA ALA A 592 -29.11 -49.31 -3.18
C ALA A 592 -29.58 -48.97 -4.60
N MET A 593 -29.17 -47.82 -5.14
CA MET A 593 -29.45 -47.45 -6.54
C MET A 593 -28.91 -48.48 -7.52
N ILE A 594 -27.67 -48.95 -7.34
CA ILE A 594 -27.06 -49.98 -8.20
C ILE A 594 -27.78 -51.33 -8.04
N ALA A 595 -28.13 -51.70 -6.81
CA ALA A 595 -28.78 -52.97 -6.50
C ALA A 595 -30.18 -53.10 -7.12
N ALA A 596 -30.89 -51.98 -7.24
CA ALA A 596 -32.26 -51.88 -7.74
C ALA A 596 -32.38 -51.65 -9.26
N ASP A 597 -31.28 -51.32 -9.95
CA ASP A 597 -31.28 -51.06 -11.39
C ASP A 597 -31.08 -52.35 -12.20
N ASP A 598 -32.18 -53.10 -12.33
CA ASP A 598 -32.22 -54.36 -13.06
C ASP A 598 -32.08 -54.15 -14.59
N GLN A 599 -32.38 -52.96 -15.10
CA GLN A 599 -32.30 -52.71 -16.54
C GLN A 599 -30.86 -52.56 -17.02
N VAL A 600 -29.98 -52.00 -16.18
CA VAL A 600 -28.57 -51.75 -16.54
C VAL A 600 -27.63 -52.86 -16.07
N PHE A 601 -27.98 -53.57 -14.99
CA PHE A 601 -27.08 -54.52 -14.32
C PHE A 601 -27.58 -55.98 -14.26
N ALA A 602 -28.74 -56.32 -14.85
CA ALA A 602 -29.24 -57.72 -14.85
C ALA A 602 -28.77 -58.59 -16.02
N GLU A 603 -28.28 -58.01 -17.12
CA GLU A 603 -27.78 -58.77 -18.28
C GLU A 603 -26.27 -58.51 -18.47
N ASP A 604 -25.48 -59.56 -18.77
CA ASP A 604 -24.07 -59.53 -19.21
C ASP A 604 -22.98 -59.30 -18.11
N ASP A 605 -21.86 -58.65 -18.48
CA ASP A 605 -20.59 -58.50 -17.75
C ASP A 605 -20.65 -57.67 -16.45
N ARG A 606 -21.76 -57.00 -16.16
CA ARG A 606 -21.91 -56.05 -15.04
C ARG A 606 -22.61 -56.63 -13.81
N ALA A 607 -23.06 -57.87 -13.89
CA ALA A 607 -23.76 -58.55 -12.79
C ALA A 607 -22.93 -58.64 -11.51
N ARG A 608 -21.59 -58.66 -11.63
CA ARG A 608 -20.65 -58.66 -10.48
C ARG A 608 -20.80 -57.39 -9.64
N ILE A 609 -20.96 -56.23 -10.28
CA ILE A 609 -21.14 -54.92 -9.63
C ILE A 609 -22.41 -54.94 -8.77
N ARG A 610 -23.55 -55.36 -9.36
CA ARG A 610 -24.85 -55.41 -8.68
C ARG A 610 -24.89 -56.45 -7.56
N THR A 611 -24.39 -57.66 -7.82
CA THR A 611 -24.34 -58.73 -6.81
C THR A 611 -23.55 -58.29 -5.59
N ARG A 612 -22.41 -57.61 -5.80
CA ARG A 612 -21.59 -57.13 -4.70
C ARG A 612 -22.25 -55.97 -3.94
N ALA A 613 -22.93 -55.06 -4.64
CA ALA A 613 -23.72 -54.02 -3.99
C ALA A 613 -24.83 -54.60 -3.10
N GLN A 614 -25.55 -55.63 -3.56
CA GLN A 614 -26.57 -56.33 -2.77
C GLN A 614 -25.98 -57.01 -1.53
N GLN A 615 -24.83 -57.69 -1.66
CA GLN A 615 -24.14 -58.31 -0.54
C GLN A 615 -23.72 -57.28 0.52
N LEU A 616 -23.11 -56.17 0.09
CA LEU A 616 -22.69 -55.11 1.01
C LEU A 616 -23.87 -54.47 1.74
N LEU A 617 -25.02 -54.28 1.08
CA LEU A 617 -26.22 -53.75 1.75
C LEU A 617 -26.71 -54.68 2.86
N VAL A 618 -26.72 -56.00 2.62
CA VAL A 618 -27.09 -57.00 3.65
C VAL A 618 -26.08 -57.02 4.80
N GLU A 619 -24.79 -56.93 4.49
CA GLU A 619 -23.70 -56.85 5.49
C GLU A 619 -23.82 -55.56 6.34
N MET A 620 -24.21 -54.45 5.73
CA MET A 620 -24.42 -53.17 6.43
C MET A 620 -25.67 -53.21 7.33
N ASP A 621 -26.77 -53.79 6.85
CA ASP A 621 -28.02 -53.93 7.61
C ASP A 621 -27.85 -54.83 8.84
N THR A 622 -27.03 -55.87 8.74
CA THR A 622 -26.72 -56.77 9.88
C THR A 622 -25.82 -56.11 10.92
N ALA A 623 -24.86 -55.28 10.50
CA ALA A 623 -23.99 -54.52 11.40
C ALA A 623 -24.73 -53.41 12.20
N GLU A 624 -25.74 -52.75 11.60
CA GLU A 624 -26.58 -51.75 12.30
C GLU A 624 -27.42 -52.37 13.43
N VAL A 625 -27.89 -53.61 13.25
CA VAL A 625 -28.69 -54.34 14.26
C VAL A 625 -27.85 -54.75 15.47
N ASP A 626 -26.56 -55.04 15.27
CA ASP A 626 -25.64 -55.44 16.34
C ASP A 626 -25.04 -54.24 17.10
N ALA A 627 -24.93 -53.06 16.49
CA ALA A 627 -24.46 -51.82 17.14
C ALA A 627 -25.55 -51.06 17.92
N GLY A 628 -26.82 -51.42 17.74
CA GLY A 628 -27.98 -50.88 18.48
C GLY A 628 -28.34 -51.64 19.76
N LYS A 629 -27.48 -52.56 20.21
CA LYS A 629 -27.48 -53.20 21.54
C LYS A 629 -26.28 -52.71 22.33
#